data_AF-A0A8T1BFH1-F1
#
_entry.id   AF-A0A8T1BFH1-F1
#
_cell.length_a   1.000
_cell.length_b   1.000
_cell.length_c   1.000
_cell.angle_alpha   90.00
_cell.angle_beta   90.00
_cell.angle_gamma   90.00
#
_symmetry.space_group_name_H-M   'P 1'
#
loop_
_entity.id
_entity.type
_entity.pdbx_description
1 polymer ?
#
loop_
_entity_poly.entity_id
_entity_poly.type
_entity_poly.pdbx_seq_one_letter_code
_entity_poly.pdbx_strand_id
1 'polypeptide(L)'
;MIRGSSMEKMKRTTIGVEMAAQPSVLFLNEPTSGLDARSAKVIMEGVRKVADSGRTVLCTIHQPSTDAFRLFDSLLLLKREGETVYFGDLGHDSTWMLEVIGAGVASQCQAGQEHQAVNFVKYFNASVNKKLLDKMSEAEQFKSVSYSKKRAASSTTQLRFLLDRFFTLYWRTPLYNLTRFVTSVFLSPVFGLVYVSAGSKTY
;
A
#
# COMPACT_ATOMS: atom_id res chain seq x y z
N MET A 1 16.66 4.64 -0.25
CA MET A 1 16.03 5.67 0.61
C MET A 1 16.50 7.04 0.12
N ILE A 2 15.61 7.88 -0.39
CA ILE A 2 15.97 9.24 -0.81
C ILE A 2 16.24 10.03 0.47
N ARG A 3 17.50 10.44 0.70
CA ARG A 3 17.86 11.24 1.87
C ARG A 3 17.05 12.54 1.86
N GLY A 4 16.33 12.83 2.94
CA GLY A 4 15.59 14.09 3.13
C GLY A 4 14.08 14.08 2.79
N SER A 5 13.54 12.98 2.26
CA SER A 5 12.09 12.87 2.02
C SER A 5 11.36 12.23 3.20
N SER A 6 10.33 12.90 3.74
CA SER A 6 9.48 12.31 4.78
C SER A 6 8.70 11.10 4.22
N MET A 7 8.36 10.15 5.09
CA MET A 7 7.57 8.98 4.70
C MET A 7 6.24 9.37 4.09
N GLU A 8 5.58 10.40 4.63
CA GLU A 8 4.36 11.00 4.08
C GLU A 8 4.55 11.43 2.61
N LYS A 9 5.60 12.20 2.31
CA LYS A 9 5.89 12.67 0.94
C LYS A 9 6.12 11.51 -0.02
N MET A 10 6.82 10.47 0.43
CA MET A 10 7.04 9.27 -0.38
C MET A 10 5.71 8.57 -0.69
N LYS A 11 4.84 8.38 0.31
CA LYS A 11 3.52 7.76 0.11
C LYS A 11 2.64 8.56 -0.84
N ARG A 12 2.56 9.88 -0.68
CA ARG A 12 1.82 10.76 -1.60
C ARG A 12 2.33 10.66 -3.02
N THR A 13 3.65 10.61 -3.19
CA THR A 13 4.27 10.48 -4.51
C THR A 13 3.91 9.14 -5.15
N THR A 14 3.99 8.04 -4.40
CA THR A 14 3.61 6.71 -4.90
C THR A 14 2.14 6.67 -5.33
N ILE A 15 1.22 7.18 -4.51
CA ILE A 15 -0.20 7.29 -4.88
C ILE A 15 -0.36 8.15 -6.14
N GLY A 16 0.36 9.27 -6.24
CA GLY A 16 0.36 10.14 -7.41
C GLY A 16 0.82 9.45 -8.70
N VAL A 17 1.81 8.55 -8.62
CA VAL A 17 2.29 7.76 -9.77
C VAL A 17 1.20 6.82 -10.28
N GLU A 18 0.51 6.11 -9.38
CA GLU A 18 -0.62 5.25 -9.76
C GLU A 18 -1.78 6.07 -10.36
N MET A 19 -2.03 7.26 -9.79
CA MET A 19 -3.07 8.18 -10.25
C MET A 19 -2.82 8.77 -11.65
N ALA A 20 -1.56 8.81 -12.10
CA ALA A 20 -1.20 9.29 -13.43
C ALA A 20 -1.82 8.42 -14.55
N ALA A 21 -2.12 7.15 -14.27
CA ALA A 21 -2.83 6.26 -15.19
C ALA A 21 -4.35 6.49 -15.21
N GLN A 22 -4.87 7.41 -14.38
CA GLN A 22 -6.30 7.71 -14.21
C GLN A 22 -7.18 6.45 -14.01
N PRO A 23 -6.85 5.56 -13.04
CA PRO A 23 -7.63 4.36 -12.82
C PRO A 23 -9.04 4.69 -12.31
N SER A 24 -10.03 3.89 -12.73
CA SER A 24 -11.40 3.93 -12.19
C SER A 24 -11.51 3.26 -10.82
N VAL A 25 -10.64 2.29 -10.54
CA VAL A 25 -10.55 1.58 -9.25
C VAL A 25 -9.12 1.62 -8.73
N LEU A 26 -8.94 2.04 -7.49
CA LEU A 26 -7.65 2.16 -6.83
C LEU A 26 -7.58 1.24 -5.60
N PHE A 27 -6.55 0.40 -5.55
CA PHE A 27 -6.26 -0.48 -4.42
C PHE A 27 -5.08 0.05 -3.62
N LEU A 28 -5.26 0.28 -2.32
CA LEU A 28 -4.22 0.80 -1.42
C LEU A 28 -3.99 -0.17 -0.26
N ASN A 29 -2.80 -0.73 -0.17
CA ASN A 29 -2.43 -1.58 0.97
C ASN A 29 -1.79 -0.73 2.07
N GLU A 30 -2.43 -0.67 3.26
CA GLU A 30 -1.95 0.03 4.45
C GLU A 30 -1.36 1.44 4.19
N PRO A 31 -2.14 2.37 3.61
CA PRO A 31 -1.64 3.68 3.21
C PRO A 31 -1.12 4.51 4.41
N THR A 32 -1.57 4.22 5.63
CA THR A 32 -1.18 4.94 6.85
C THR A 32 -0.01 4.30 7.62
N SER A 33 0.48 3.12 7.22
CA SER A 33 1.53 2.41 7.96
C SER A 33 2.84 3.22 8.06
N GLY A 34 3.41 3.30 9.26
CA GLY A 34 4.64 4.05 9.55
C GLY A 34 4.48 5.58 9.62
N LEU A 35 3.24 6.09 9.65
CA LEU A 35 2.95 7.52 9.81
C LEU A 35 2.37 7.82 11.20
N ASP A 36 2.62 9.01 11.71
CA ASP A 36 1.90 9.55 12.86
C ASP A 36 0.46 9.90 12.49
N ALA A 37 -0.41 10.10 13.50
CA ALA A 37 -1.83 10.32 13.31
C ALA A 37 -2.16 11.54 12.41
N ARG A 38 -1.38 12.63 12.49
CA ARG A 38 -1.62 13.82 11.67
C ARG A 38 -1.24 13.55 10.21
N SER A 39 -0.06 12.99 9.96
CA SER A 39 0.37 12.64 8.61
C SER A 39 -0.55 11.61 7.96
N ALA A 40 -0.98 10.60 8.73
CA ALA A 40 -1.95 9.60 8.27
C ALA A 40 -3.29 10.24 7.85
N LYS A 41 -3.80 11.20 8.63
CA LYS A 41 -5.01 11.97 8.28
C LYS A 41 -4.86 12.71 6.96
N VAL A 42 -3.74 13.41 6.75
CA VAL A 42 -3.45 14.13 5.49
C VAL A 42 -3.43 13.18 4.29
N ILE A 43 -2.85 11.98 4.44
CA ILE A 43 -2.90 10.95 3.38
C ILE A 43 -4.34 10.55 3.10
N MET A 44 -5.12 10.23 4.13
CA MET A 44 -6.49 9.76 3.98
C MET A 44 -7.43 10.82 3.43
N GLU A 45 -7.25 12.10 3.76
CA GLU A 45 -7.97 13.22 3.14
C GLU A 45 -7.67 13.33 1.64
N GLY A 46 -6.42 13.06 1.24
CA GLY A 46 -6.05 12.96 -0.17
C GLY A 46 -6.76 11.80 -0.87
N VAL A 47 -6.79 10.63 -0.23
CA VAL A 47 -7.49 9.44 -0.73
C VAL A 47 -9.01 9.69 -0.83
N ARG A 48 -9.60 10.38 0.15
CA ARG A 48 -11.01 10.79 0.15
C ARG A 48 -11.34 11.65 -1.07
N LYS A 49 -10.52 12.67 -1.36
CA LYS A 49 -10.68 13.50 -2.57
C LYS A 49 -10.60 12.69 -3.86
N VAL A 50 -9.77 11.64 -3.90
CA VAL A 50 -9.71 10.72 -5.04
C VAL A 50 -11.01 9.94 -5.18
N ALA A 51 -11.56 9.42 -4.08
CA ALA A 51 -12.85 8.75 -4.11
C ALA A 51 -13.98 9.69 -4.56
N ASP A 52 -14.01 10.92 -4.02
CA ASP A 52 -15.01 11.95 -4.35
C ASP A 52 -14.96 12.39 -5.82
N SER A 53 -13.86 12.14 -6.53
CA SER A 53 -13.76 12.37 -7.97
C SER A 53 -14.50 11.32 -8.82
N GLY A 54 -15.25 10.40 -8.19
CA GLY A 54 -16.01 9.34 -8.85
C GLY A 54 -15.21 8.06 -9.08
N ARG A 55 -14.16 7.83 -8.29
CA ARG A 55 -13.32 6.61 -8.37
C ARG A 55 -13.60 5.69 -7.20
N THR A 56 -13.60 4.39 -7.44
CA THR A 56 -13.70 3.40 -6.36
C THR A 56 -12.35 3.23 -5.70
N VAL A 57 -12.28 3.37 -4.38
CA VAL A 57 -11.05 3.12 -3.62
C VAL A 57 -11.28 1.99 -2.63
N LEU A 58 -10.44 0.95 -2.70
CA LEU A 58 -10.39 -0.10 -1.70
C LEU A 58 -9.06 0.02 -0.94
N CYS A 59 -9.11 0.08 0.38
CA CYS A 59 -7.88 0.05 1.17
C CYS A 59 -7.97 -0.78 2.44
N THR A 60 -6.84 -1.32 2.85
CA THR A 60 -6.65 -2.01 4.13
C THR A 60 -6.05 -1.04 5.14
N ILE A 61 -6.56 -1.04 6.38
CA ILE A 61 -5.93 -0.31 7.49
C ILE A 61 -5.84 -1.22 8.71
N HIS A 62 -4.63 -1.37 9.25
CA HIS A 62 -4.38 -2.22 10.41
C HIS A 62 -4.93 -1.61 11.71
N GLN A 63 -4.80 -0.29 11.90
CA GLN A 63 -5.29 0.44 13.09
C GLN A 63 -5.62 1.89 12.72
N PRO A 64 -6.86 2.21 12.30
CA PRO A 64 -7.22 3.58 11.96
C PRO A 64 -7.36 4.43 13.22
N SER A 65 -6.88 5.68 13.17
CA SER A 65 -7.32 6.68 14.14
C SER A 65 -8.80 7.00 13.93
N THR A 66 -9.50 7.49 14.94
CA THR A 66 -10.92 7.90 14.83
C THR A 66 -11.13 8.88 13.67
N ASP A 67 -10.22 9.85 13.51
CA ASP A 67 -10.25 10.82 12.42
C ASP A 67 -10.12 10.17 11.04
N ALA A 68 -9.22 9.20 10.87
CA ALA A 68 -9.08 8.48 9.60
C ALA A 68 -10.27 7.55 9.34
N PHE A 69 -10.83 6.96 10.39
CA PHE A 69 -11.95 6.03 10.31
C PHE A 69 -13.24 6.71 9.82
N ARG A 70 -13.46 7.97 10.19
CA ARG A 70 -14.62 8.77 9.75
C ARG A 70 -14.60 9.14 8.25
N LEU A 71 -13.48 8.95 7.55
CA LEU A 71 -13.37 9.28 6.13
C LEU A 71 -13.87 8.15 5.21
N PHE A 72 -14.20 6.99 5.76
CA PHE A 72 -14.67 5.82 5.03
C PHE A 72 -16.18 5.82 4.83
N ASP A 73 -16.62 5.45 3.64
CA ASP A 73 -18.05 5.27 3.34
C ASP A 73 -18.56 3.93 3.89
N SER A 74 -17.81 2.85 3.63
CA SER A 74 -18.19 1.49 3.98
C SER A 74 -17.01 0.73 4.59
N LEU A 75 -17.31 -0.22 5.49
CA LEU A 75 -16.34 -1.11 6.12
C LEU A 75 -16.56 -2.56 5.69
N LEU A 76 -15.47 -3.22 5.29
CA LEU A 76 -15.38 -4.67 5.27
C LEU A 76 -14.51 -5.12 6.45
N LEU A 77 -15.14 -5.78 7.43
CA LEU A 77 -14.44 -6.35 8.59
C LEU A 77 -14.31 -7.86 8.42
N LEU A 78 -13.09 -8.35 8.52
CA LEU A 78 -12.77 -9.77 8.43
C LEU A 78 -12.27 -10.28 9.78
N LYS A 79 -12.69 -11.50 10.13
CA LYS A 79 -12.07 -12.27 11.21
C LYS A 79 -10.79 -12.92 10.69
N ARG A 80 -9.95 -13.35 11.61
CA ARG A 80 -8.95 -14.39 11.36
C ARG A 80 -9.60 -15.57 10.61
N GLU A 81 -8.85 -16.17 9.68
CA GLU A 81 -9.33 -17.16 8.69
C GLU A 81 -10.14 -16.58 7.51
N GLY A 82 -10.27 -15.25 7.41
CA GLY A 82 -10.84 -14.58 6.23
C GLY A 82 -12.37 -14.54 6.18
N GLU A 83 -13.06 -14.96 7.25
CA GLU A 83 -14.51 -14.89 7.33
C GLU A 83 -15.00 -13.45 7.48
N THR A 84 -16.04 -13.07 6.72
CA THR A 84 -16.64 -11.73 6.85
C THR A 84 -17.46 -11.63 8.14
N VAL A 85 -17.12 -10.63 8.93
CA VAL A 85 -17.81 -10.29 10.19
C VAL A 85 -18.76 -9.12 9.99
N TYR A 86 -18.44 -8.22 9.06
CA TYR A 86 -19.30 -7.12 8.72
C TYR A 86 -18.97 -6.62 7.31
N PHE A 87 -20.00 -6.24 6.59
CA PHE A 87 -19.89 -5.45 5.37
C PHE A 87 -21.07 -4.47 5.32
N GLY A 88 -20.81 -3.20 5.12
CA GLY A 88 -21.85 -2.19 5.02
C GLY A 88 -21.35 -0.77 5.23
N ASP A 89 -22.27 0.18 5.09
CA ASP A 89 -21.99 1.60 5.27
C ASP A 89 -21.75 1.93 6.74
N LEU A 90 -20.73 2.73 6.99
CA LEU A 90 -20.40 3.21 8.33
C LEU A 90 -21.40 4.27 8.83
N GLY A 91 -22.12 4.92 7.91
CA GLY A 91 -23.03 6.01 8.22
C GLY A 91 -22.30 7.28 8.67
N HIS A 92 -23.05 8.30 9.11
CA HIS A 92 -22.45 9.54 9.62
C HIS A 92 -21.65 9.26 10.90
N ASP A 93 -20.38 9.67 10.91
CA ASP A 93 -19.42 9.54 12.02
C ASP A 93 -19.10 8.12 12.51
N SER A 94 -19.45 7.07 11.74
CA SER A 94 -19.17 5.66 12.10
C SER A 94 -19.72 5.24 13.47
N THR A 95 -20.79 5.92 13.92
CA THR A 95 -21.28 5.92 15.29
C THR A 95 -21.63 4.52 15.81
N TRP A 96 -22.34 3.73 14.99
CA TRP A 96 -22.74 2.36 15.33
C TRP A 96 -21.52 1.43 15.52
N MET A 97 -20.49 1.57 14.69
CA MET A 97 -19.31 0.70 14.76
C MET A 97 -18.43 1.01 15.97
N LEU A 98 -18.27 2.31 16.31
CA LEU A 98 -17.53 2.71 17.50
C LEU A 98 -18.20 2.18 18.78
N GLU A 99 -19.54 2.13 18.80
CA GLU A 99 -20.33 1.55 19.88
C GLU A 99 -20.13 0.03 19.99
N VAL A 100 -20.16 -0.71 18.87
CA VAL A 100 -20.03 -2.17 18.82
C VAL A 100 -18.60 -2.66 19.06
N ILE A 101 -17.58 -1.93 18.56
CA ILE A 101 -16.17 -2.39 18.60
C ILE A 101 -15.42 -1.89 19.83
N GLY A 102 -15.69 -0.71 20.43
CA GLY A 102 -14.73 -0.24 21.43
C GLY A 102 -14.97 1.01 22.26
N ALA A 103 -16.09 1.72 22.18
CA ALA A 103 -16.36 2.83 23.09
C ALA A 103 -17.06 2.40 24.41
N GLY A 104 -17.82 1.29 24.40
CA GLY A 104 -18.54 0.78 25.59
C GLY A 104 -18.14 -0.63 26.04
N VAL A 105 -17.75 -1.50 25.10
CA VAL A 105 -17.59 -2.94 25.39
C VAL A 105 -16.28 -3.25 26.15
N ALA A 106 -15.19 -2.52 25.88
CA ALA A 106 -13.93 -2.72 26.57
C ALA A 106 -13.93 -2.18 28.01
N SER A 107 -14.79 -1.21 28.32
CA SER A 107 -14.82 -0.55 29.65
C SER A 107 -15.84 -1.15 30.62
N GLN A 108 -16.71 -2.06 30.19
CA GLN A 108 -17.71 -2.73 31.04
C GLN A 108 -17.34 -4.17 31.44
N CYS A 109 -16.17 -4.67 31.05
CA CYS A 109 -15.73 -6.01 31.47
C CYS A 109 -15.15 -5.97 32.89
N GLN A 110 -16.00 -6.20 33.88
CA GLN A 110 -15.56 -6.66 35.20
C GLN A 110 -14.83 -8.00 35.06
N ALA A 111 -13.68 -8.10 35.73
CA ALA A 111 -12.87 -9.31 35.77
C ALA A 111 -13.67 -10.47 36.38
N GLY A 112 -14.03 -11.49 35.58
CA GLY A 112 -14.52 -12.75 36.14
C GLY A 112 -15.60 -13.53 35.39
N GLN A 113 -16.13 -13.09 34.25
CA GLN A 113 -17.06 -13.92 33.47
C GLN A 113 -16.40 -14.51 32.23
N GLU A 114 -16.42 -15.85 32.13
CA GLU A 114 -16.01 -16.60 30.94
C GLU A 114 -16.77 -16.10 29.72
N HIS A 115 -15.98 -15.68 28.73
CA HIS A 115 -16.44 -15.19 27.44
C HIS A 115 -17.14 -16.34 26.70
N GLN A 116 -18.47 -16.35 26.65
CA GLN A 116 -19.15 -16.96 25.51
C GLN A 116 -18.77 -16.09 24.30
N ALA A 117 -17.73 -16.50 23.56
CA ALA A 117 -17.25 -15.75 22.41
C ALA A 117 -18.43 -15.50 21.45
N VAL A 118 -18.89 -14.26 21.39
CA VAL A 118 -19.99 -13.87 20.52
C VAL A 118 -19.56 -14.18 19.09
N ASN A 119 -20.24 -15.14 18.45
CA ASN A 119 -19.88 -15.56 17.09
C ASN A 119 -20.42 -14.52 16.10
N PHE A 120 -19.67 -13.43 15.91
CA PHE A 120 -20.07 -12.32 15.04
C PHE A 120 -20.34 -12.75 13.59
N VAL A 121 -19.67 -13.80 13.12
CA VAL A 121 -19.90 -14.37 11.78
C VAL A 121 -21.33 -14.91 11.66
N LYS A 122 -21.81 -15.62 12.69
CA LYS A 122 -23.20 -16.11 12.73
C LYS A 122 -24.20 -14.96 12.73
N TYR A 123 -23.94 -13.91 13.51
CA TYR A 123 -24.79 -12.72 13.54
C TYR A 123 -24.82 -11.99 12.20
N PHE A 124 -23.66 -11.83 11.57
CA PHE A 124 -23.57 -11.23 10.24
C PHE A 124 -24.32 -12.06 9.20
N ASN A 125 -24.14 -13.38 9.19
CA ASN A 125 -24.86 -14.25 8.24
C ASN A 125 -26.38 -14.18 8.38
N ALA A 126 -26.90 -13.92 9.59
CA ALA A 126 -28.34 -13.71 9.83
C ALA A 126 -28.81 -12.27 9.54
N SER A 127 -27.87 -11.32 9.39
CA SER A 127 -28.16 -9.89 9.28
C SER A 127 -28.74 -9.48 7.93
N VAL A 128 -29.37 -8.31 7.90
CA VAL A 128 -29.83 -7.66 6.67
C VAL A 128 -28.65 -7.33 5.74
N ASN A 129 -27.51 -6.95 6.30
CA ASN A 129 -26.30 -6.61 5.54
C ASN A 129 -25.77 -7.78 4.72
N LYS A 130 -25.85 -9.01 5.24
CA LYS A 130 -25.52 -10.21 4.46
C LYS A 130 -26.46 -10.39 3.28
N LYS A 131 -27.77 -10.18 3.47
CA LYS A 131 -28.75 -10.25 2.38
C LYS A 131 -28.51 -9.19 1.31
N LEU A 132 -28.07 -7.99 1.70
CA LEU A 132 -27.68 -6.94 0.76
C LEU A 132 -26.41 -7.33 -0.02
N LEU A 133 -25.41 -7.86 0.67
CA LEU A 133 -24.18 -8.37 0.04
C LEU A 133 -24.48 -9.50 -0.96
N ASP A 134 -25.35 -10.43 -0.61
CA ASP A 134 -25.74 -11.53 -1.49
C ASP A 134 -26.47 -11.01 -2.74
N LYS A 135 -27.36 -10.03 -2.58
CA LYS A 135 -27.99 -9.35 -3.71
C LYS A 135 -26.99 -8.63 -4.61
N MET A 136 -25.96 -8.00 -4.04
CA MET A 136 -24.89 -7.38 -4.82
C MET A 136 -24.08 -8.44 -5.59
N SER A 137 -23.83 -9.60 -4.98
CA SER A 137 -23.15 -10.71 -5.64
C SER A 137 -23.99 -11.34 -6.76
N GLU A 138 -25.32 -11.36 -6.62
CA GLU A 138 -26.25 -11.91 -7.62
C GLU A 138 -26.59 -10.92 -8.74
N ALA A 139 -26.63 -9.61 -8.45
CA ALA A 139 -26.90 -8.56 -9.43
C ALA A 139 -25.75 -8.35 -10.44
N GLU A 140 -24.56 -8.85 -10.12
CA GLU A 140 -23.34 -8.55 -10.85
C GLU A 140 -22.94 -9.67 -11.81
N GLN A 141 -23.62 -9.69 -12.95
CA GLN A 141 -23.03 -10.19 -14.20
C GLN A 141 -22.03 -9.13 -14.71
N PHE A 142 -20.98 -8.86 -13.92
CA PHE A 142 -19.98 -7.83 -14.20
C PHE A 142 -19.41 -8.06 -15.61
N LYS A 143 -19.50 -7.03 -16.47
CA LYS A 143 -18.72 -7.00 -17.70
C LYS A 143 -17.25 -6.99 -17.30
N SER A 144 -16.54 -8.10 -17.55
CA SER A 144 -15.13 -8.20 -17.22
C SER A 144 -14.39 -6.99 -17.78
N VAL A 145 -13.56 -6.35 -16.96
CA VAL A 145 -12.75 -5.21 -17.38
C VAL A 145 -11.72 -5.74 -18.38
N SER A 146 -12.08 -5.73 -19.66
CA SER A 146 -11.23 -6.19 -20.74
C SER A 146 -10.33 -5.04 -21.17
N TYR A 147 -9.06 -5.12 -20.76
CA TYR A 147 -8.05 -4.19 -21.21
C TYR A 147 -7.59 -4.58 -22.62
N SER A 148 -7.82 -3.70 -23.60
CA SER A 148 -7.43 -3.95 -25.00
C SER A 148 -5.92 -4.13 -25.18
N LYS A 149 -5.12 -3.51 -24.31
CA LYS A 149 -3.66 -3.61 -24.31
C LYS A 149 -3.16 -3.89 -22.90
N LYS A 150 -2.31 -4.92 -22.78
CA LYS A 150 -1.59 -5.25 -21.53
C LYS A 150 -0.61 -4.15 -21.11
N ARG A 151 -0.11 -3.34 -22.05
CA ARG A 151 0.92 -2.31 -21.81
C ARG A 151 0.53 -0.98 -22.44
N ALA A 152 0.88 0.10 -21.76
CA ALA A 152 0.66 1.47 -22.25
C ALA A 152 1.58 1.87 -23.43
N ALA A 153 2.76 1.22 -23.57
CA ALA A 153 3.76 1.55 -24.59
C ALA A 153 4.46 0.30 -25.14
N SER A 154 5.15 0.46 -26.28
CA SER A 154 5.95 -0.60 -26.90
C SER A 154 7.17 -0.96 -26.06
N SER A 155 7.69 -2.19 -26.22
CA SER A 155 8.87 -2.65 -25.49
C SER A 155 10.09 -1.77 -25.72
N THR A 156 10.29 -1.25 -26.94
CA THR A 156 11.42 -0.37 -27.29
C THR A 156 11.31 0.99 -26.58
N THR A 157 10.12 1.57 -26.55
CA THR A 157 9.88 2.84 -25.83
C THR A 157 10.09 2.65 -24.33
N GLN A 158 9.59 1.55 -23.76
CA GLN A 158 9.81 1.22 -22.34
C GLN A 158 11.30 1.04 -22.03
N LEU A 159 12.04 0.29 -22.87
CA LEU A 159 13.48 0.08 -22.70
C LEU A 159 14.24 1.41 -22.73
N ARG A 160 13.94 2.29 -23.70
CA ARG A 160 14.57 3.61 -23.79
C ARG A 160 14.36 4.42 -22.51
N PHE A 161 13.12 4.53 -22.02
CA PHE A 161 12.85 5.26 -20.77
C PHE A 161 13.51 4.65 -19.55
N LEU A 162 13.59 3.31 -19.47
CA LEU A 162 14.27 2.62 -18.37
C LEU A 162 15.77 2.89 -18.40
N LEU A 163 16.40 2.88 -19.58
CA LEU A 163 17.81 3.22 -19.76
C LEU A 163 18.07 4.69 -19.41
N ASP A 164 17.29 5.63 -19.93
CA ASP A 164 17.43 7.06 -19.63
C ASP A 164 17.29 7.32 -18.11
N ARG A 165 16.31 6.69 -17.46
CA ARG A 165 16.13 6.74 -16.00
C ARG A 165 17.32 6.14 -15.27
N PHE A 166 17.81 4.98 -15.71
CA PHE A 166 18.94 4.29 -15.11
C PHE A 166 20.21 5.14 -15.20
N PHE A 167 20.55 5.68 -16.37
CA PHE A 167 21.71 6.55 -16.53
C PHE A 167 21.59 7.82 -15.70
N THR A 168 20.42 8.43 -15.67
CA THR A 168 20.16 9.62 -14.83
C THR A 168 20.39 9.30 -13.34
N LEU A 169 19.86 8.16 -12.85
CA LEU A 169 20.08 7.71 -11.46
C LEU A 169 21.55 7.40 -11.19
N TYR A 170 22.18 6.64 -12.08
CA TYR A 170 23.58 6.22 -11.99
C TYR A 170 24.50 7.42 -11.85
N TRP A 171 24.35 8.43 -12.71
CA TRP A 171 25.19 9.64 -12.66
C TRP A 171 24.85 10.58 -11.50
N ARG A 172 23.61 10.55 -10.99
CA ARG A 172 23.21 11.32 -9.80
C ARG A 172 23.60 10.65 -8.46
N THR A 173 24.17 9.44 -8.49
CA THR A 173 24.77 8.76 -7.32
C THR A 173 26.29 8.71 -7.42
N PRO A 174 26.99 9.86 -7.36
CA PRO A 174 28.42 9.95 -7.64
C PRO A 174 29.29 9.14 -6.67
N LEU A 175 28.85 8.99 -5.41
CA LEU A 175 29.63 8.29 -4.39
C LEU A 175 29.86 6.81 -4.73
N TYR A 176 28.86 6.12 -5.28
CA TYR A 176 29.01 4.71 -5.65
C TYR A 176 29.96 4.53 -6.85
N ASN A 177 29.84 5.41 -7.85
CA ASN A 177 30.70 5.38 -9.02
C ASN A 177 32.15 5.78 -8.69
N LEU A 178 32.32 6.73 -7.77
CA LEU A 178 33.62 7.14 -7.26
C LEU A 178 34.32 5.98 -6.54
N THR A 179 33.63 5.29 -5.62
CA THR A 179 34.22 4.13 -4.92
C THR A 179 34.66 3.06 -5.90
N ARG A 180 33.85 2.77 -6.92
CA ARG A 180 34.21 1.79 -7.96
C ARG A 180 35.41 2.23 -8.79
N PHE A 181 35.47 3.51 -9.17
CA PHE A 181 36.61 4.05 -9.91
C PHE A 181 37.89 3.96 -9.07
N VAL A 182 37.81 4.36 -7.80
CA VAL A 182 38.92 4.30 -6.85
C VAL A 182 39.38 2.85 -6.65
N THR A 183 38.48 1.90 -6.38
CA THR A 183 38.86 0.49 -6.19
C THR A 183 39.46 -0.11 -7.46
N SER A 184 38.95 0.21 -8.65
CA SER A 184 39.53 -0.23 -9.92
C SER A 184 40.93 0.34 -10.15
N VAL A 185 41.15 1.62 -9.84
CA VAL A 185 42.47 2.27 -9.93
C VAL A 185 43.47 1.68 -8.95
N PHE A 186 43.05 1.25 -7.75
CA PHE A 186 43.94 0.60 -6.79
C PHE A 186 44.19 -0.89 -7.07
N LEU A 187 43.19 -1.62 -7.55
CA LEU A 187 43.33 -3.05 -7.88
C LEU A 187 44.16 -3.27 -9.14
N SER A 188 44.06 -2.39 -10.14
CA SER A 188 44.76 -2.56 -11.42
C SER A 188 46.29 -2.66 -11.26
N PRO A 189 46.99 -1.76 -10.52
CA PRO A 189 48.42 -1.87 -10.26
C PRO A 189 48.80 -3.12 -9.46
N VAL A 190 47.97 -3.52 -8.48
CA VAL A 190 48.23 -4.72 -7.66
C VAL A 190 48.23 -5.97 -8.54
N PHE A 191 47.22 -6.13 -9.39
CA PHE A 191 47.19 -7.22 -10.37
C PHE A 191 48.35 -7.13 -11.38
N GLY A 192 48.69 -5.92 -11.84
CA GLY A 192 49.83 -5.69 -12.73
C GLY A 192 51.16 -6.16 -12.12
N LEU A 193 51.44 -5.80 -10.87
CA LEU A 193 52.68 -6.17 -10.16
C LEU A 193 52.78 -7.68 -9.92
N VAL A 194 51.67 -8.34 -9.56
CA VAL A 194 51.62 -9.79 -9.36
C VAL A 194 52.00 -10.54 -10.64
N TYR A 195 51.48 -10.12 -11.80
CA TYR A 195 51.76 -10.78 -13.08
C TYR A 195 53.15 -10.46 -13.65
N VAL A 196 53.65 -9.22 -13.45
CA VAL A 196 55.03 -8.87 -13.84
C VAL A 196 56.04 -9.71 -13.08
N SER A 197 55.86 -9.91 -11.76
CA SER A 197 56.77 -10.74 -10.95
C SER A 197 56.71 -12.24 -11.30
N ALA A 198 55.61 -12.72 -11.90
CA ALA A 198 55.47 -14.11 -12.32
C ALA A 198 56.20 -14.40 -13.65
N GLY A 199 56.24 -13.42 -14.56
CA GLY A 199 56.94 -13.55 -15.85
C GLY A 199 58.47 -13.44 -15.75
N SER A 200 59.00 -12.78 -14.71
CA SER A 200 60.44 -12.58 -14.53
C SER A 200 61.20 -13.80 -13.98
N LYS A 201 60.53 -14.92 -13.69
CA LYS A 201 61.14 -16.14 -13.10
C LYS A 201 61.28 -17.31 -14.07
N THR A 202 60.94 -17.13 -15.34
CA THR A 202 61.21 -18.11 -16.40
C THR A 202 62.24 -17.52 -17.35
N TYR A 203 63.52 -17.58 -16.98
CA TYR A 203 64.72 -17.77 -17.81
C TYR A 203 65.96 -17.73 -16.91
#